data_AF-A0A3M2SY36-F1
#
_entry.id   AF-A0A3M2SY36-F1
#
_cell.length_a   1.000
_cell.length_b   1.000
_cell.length_c   1.000
_cell.angle_alpha   90.00
_cell.angle_beta   90.00
_cell.angle_gamma   90.00
#
_symmetry.space_group_name_H-M   'P 1'
#
loop_
_entity.id
_entity.type
_entity.pdbx_description
1 polymer ?
#
loop_
_entity_poly.entity_id
_entity_poly.type
_entity_poly.pdbx_seq_one_letter_code
_entity_poly.pdbx_strand_id
1 'polypeptide(L)'
;MFDSKSHSDAPYPFSGFVEPDINMLSDPFWVYTQIMEEVAPLQESAIWAIRDQVRRIEMQQKPLGKPQPDYRGLHDIARHAIHVTETVAVNVQTLEHILRQHERNTIPNQPFETRQEVHSRLAFFQSYLSGLRDRTVSNEKRLQNEVQLAFNMVAQHDAGTTVEISRAARSDSATMKTIAFITLTFLPPTFICTLFSMSFFDFGADSGGWSVSSKIWIYWVIAIPITAATALLWYFWTMIFPYKSSEESGTQIEC
;
A
#
# COMPACT_ATOMS: atom_id res chain seq x y z
N MET A 1 -7.59 -14.30 -19.82
CA MET A 1 -8.22 -15.53 -20.30
C MET A 1 -9.12 -16.02 -19.18
N PHE A 2 -10.41 -15.69 -19.26
CA PHE A 2 -11.40 -15.93 -18.21
C PHE A 2 -11.86 -17.39 -18.32
N ASP A 3 -11.66 -18.18 -17.27
CA ASP A 3 -12.22 -19.53 -17.20
C ASP A 3 -13.68 -19.44 -16.74
N SER A 4 -14.61 -19.36 -17.70
CA SER A 4 -16.05 -19.26 -17.41
C SER A 4 -16.72 -20.62 -17.17
N LYS A 5 -15.97 -21.74 -17.22
CA LYS A 5 -16.57 -23.08 -17.23
C LYS A 5 -17.08 -23.58 -15.88
N SER A 6 -16.63 -23.02 -14.75
CA SER A 6 -17.06 -23.56 -13.44
C SER A 6 -18.47 -23.11 -13.00
N HIS A 7 -19.13 -22.22 -13.75
CA HIS A 7 -20.48 -21.75 -13.45
C HIS A 7 -21.49 -21.98 -14.59
N SER A 8 -21.10 -22.61 -15.69
CA SER A 8 -22.00 -22.91 -16.82
C SER A 8 -22.91 -24.12 -16.62
N ASP A 9 -22.63 -24.97 -15.63
CA ASP A 9 -23.28 -26.29 -15.52
C ASP A 9 -24.51 -26.31 -14.60
N ALA A 10 -24.81 -25.19 -13.92
CA ALA A 10 -26.03 -25.03 -13.16
C ALA A 10 -27.15 -24.53 -14.08
N PRO A 11 -28.35 -25.15 -14.10
CA PRO A 11 -29.49 -24.63 -14.84
C PRO A 11 -29.77 -23.21 -14.36
N TYR A 12 -29.66 -22.23 -15.25
CA TYR A 12 -30.09 -20.86 -14.95
C TYR A 12 -31.56 -20.87 -14.55
N PRO A 13 -31.99 -19.97 -13.64
CA PRO A 13 -33.37 -19.96 -13.15
C PRO A 13 -34.41 -19.66 -14.26
N PHE A 14 -33.94 -19.29 -15.46
CA PHE A 14 -34.72 -19.01 -16.67
C PHE A 14 -34.54 -20.05 -17.79
N SER A 15 -33.82 -21.16 -17.54
CA SER A 15 -33.60 -22.23 -18.55
C SER A 15 -34.89 -22.90 -19.07
N GLY A 16 -36.02 -22.66 -18.40
CA GLY A 16 -37.34 -23.22 -18.75
C GLY A 16 -38.17 -22.37 -19.69
N PHE A 17 -37.68 -21.21 -20.15
CA PHE A 17 -38.40 -20.35 -21.10
C PHE A 17 -38.19 -20.74 -22.59
N VAL A 18 -37.61 -21.92 -22.83
CA VAL A 18 -37.21 -22.40 -24.16
C VAL A 18 -38.40 -23.01 -24.90
N GLU A 19 -39.27 -22.14 -25.37
CA GLU A 19 -39.85 -22.16 -26.72
C GLU A 19 -40.66 -20.86 -26.84
N PRO A 20 -40.38 -19.99 -27.83
CA PRO A 20 -41.20 -18.80 -28.02
C PRO A 20 -42.61 -19.26 -28.33
N ASP A 21 -43.51 -19.15 -27.35
CA ASP A 21 -44.92 -19.38 -27.59
C ASP A 21 -45.33 -18.40 -28.70
N ILE A 22 -45.84 -18.94 -29.81
CA ILE A 22 -46.26 -18.16 -30.98
C ILE A 22 -47.24 -17.05 -30.55
N ASN A 23 -47.97 -17.27 -29.45
CA ASN A 23 -48.86 -16.28 -28.85
C ASN A 23 -48.14 -15.01 -28.38
N MET A 24 -46.87 -15.09 -27.97
CA MET A 24 -46.04 -13.95 -27.55
C MET A 24 -45.72 -12.97 -28.67
N LEU A 25 -45.80 -13.40 -29.94
CA LEU A 25 -45.60 -12.51 -31.09
C LEU A 25 -46.61 -11.36 -31.13
N SER A 26 -47.73 -11.47 -30.40
CA SER A 26 -48.73 -10.42 -30.28
C SER A 26 -48.29 -9.20 -29.45
N ASP A 27 -47.18 -9.31 -28.70
CA ASP A 27 -46.61 -8.19 -27.93
C ASP A 27 -45.23 -7.78 -28.48
N PRO A 28 -45.04 -6.59 -29.06
CA PRO A 28 -43.78 -6.21 -29.71
C PRO A 28 -42.56 -6.18 -28.77
N PHE A 29 -42.75 -6.21 -27.45
CA PHE A 29 -41.67 -6.27 -26.48
C PHE A 29 -41.21 -7.70 -26.16
N TRP A 30 -41.87 -8.73 -26.70
CA TRP A 30 -41.49 -10.14 -26.48
C TRP A 30 -40.02 -10.41 -26.79
N VAL A 31 -39.46 -9.75 -27.82
CA VAL A 31 -38.07 -9.93 -28.25
C VAL A 31 -37.06 -9.56 -27.15
N TYR A 32 -37.37 -8.56 -26.32
CA TYR A 32 -36.48 -8.15 -25.23
C TYR A 32 -36.40 -9.22 -24.15
N THR A 33 -37.46 -10.01 -23.94
CA THR A 33 -37.41 -11.13 -22.98
C THR A 33 -36.43 -12.21 -23.45
N GLN A 34 -36.39 -12.50 -24.75
CA GLN A 34 -35.46 -13.46 -25.35
C GLN A 34 -34.01 -12.94 -25.34
N ILE A 35 -33.82 -11.66 -25.63
CA ILE A 35 -32.47 -11.06 -25.54
C ILE A 35 -31.95 -11.12 -24.10
N MET A 36 -32.80 -10.84 -23.10
CA MET A 36 -32.38 -10.90 -21.70
C MET A 36 -32.04 -12.32 -21.22
N GLU A 37 -32.64 -13.35 -21.81
CA GLU A 37 -32.29 -14.75 -21.51
C GLU A 37 -30.86 -15.11 -21.88
N GLU A 38 -30.33 -14.49 -22.92
CA GLU A 38 -28.94 -14.69 -23.34
C GLU A 38 -27.99 -13.69 -22.66
N VAL A 39 -28.41 -12.45 -22.49
CA VAL A 39 -27.57 -11.38 -21.94
C VAL A 39 -27.37 -11.54 -20.43
N ALA A 40 -28.39 -11.95 -19.68
CA ALA A 40 -28.31 -12.07 -18.22
C ALA A 40 -27.27 -13.13 -17.74
N PRO A 41 -27.21 -14.35 -18.32
CA PRO A 41 -26.14 -15.32 -18.04
C PRO A 41 -24.73 -14.79 -18.32
N LEU A 42 -24.55 -14.07 -19.43
CA LEU A 42 -23.25 -13.52 -19.81
C LEU A 42 -22.78 -12.45 -18.82
N GLN A 43 -23.70 -11.57 -18.38
CA GLN A 43 -23.42 -10.59 -17.34
C GLN A 43 -23.09 -11.28 -16.01
N GLU A 44 -23.90 -12.24 -15.58
CA GLU A 44 -23.64 -12.99 -14.36
C GLU A 44 -22.26 -13.64 -14.40
N SER A 45 -21.89 -14.29 -15.50
CA SER A 45 -20.58 -14.92 -15.69
C SER A 45 -19.43 -13.92 -15.58
N ALA A 46 -19.56 -12.72 -16.17
CA ALA A 46 -18.56 -11.67 -16.05
C ALA A 46 -18.40 -11.17 -14.61
N ILE A 47 -19.50 -11.06 -13.86
CA ILE A 47 -19.48 -10.65 -12.44
C ILE A 47 -18.80 -11.70 -11.57
N TRP A 48 -19.11 -12.98 -11.79
CA TRP A 48 -18.46 -14.08 -11.08
C TRP A 48 -16.97 -14.14 -11.37
N ALA A 49 -16.57 -13.90 -12.62
CA ALA A 49 -15.16 -13.83 -12.98
C ALA A 49 -14.43 -12.73 -12.20
N ILE A 50 -15.03 -11.55 -12.02
CA ILE A 50 -14.46 -10.49 -11.16
C ILE A 50 -14.42 -10.93 -9.70
N ARG A 51 -15.51 -11.51 -9.17
CA ARG A 51 -15.54 -12.05 -7.79
C ARG A 51 -14.38 -13.00 -7.54
N ASP A 52 -14.11 -13.90 -8.49
CA ASP A 52 -13.07 -14.92 -8.34
C ASP A 52 -11.68 -14.32 -8.34
N GLN A 53 -11.44 -13.26 -9.12
CA GLN A 53 -10.21 -12.49 -9.04
C GLN A 53 -10.04 -11.86 -7.66
N VAL A 54 -11.09 -11.18 -7.16
CA VAL A 54 -11.08 -10.53 -5.83
C VAL A 54 -10.85 -11.57 -4.73
N ARG A 55 -11.57 -12.70 -4.78
CA ARG A 55 -11.42 -13.80 -3.82
C ARG A 55 -10.01 -14.37 -3.82
N ARG A 56 -9.39 -14.51 -5.00
CA ARG A 56 -7.99 -14.97 -5.09
C ARG A 56 -7.03 -14.00 -4.41
N ILE A 57 -7.25 -12.69 -4.51
CA ILE A 57 -6.46 -11.68 -3.82
C ILE A 57 -6.66 -11.78 -2.30
N GLU A 58 -7.91 -11.81 -1.84
CA GLU A 58 -8.24 -11.92 -0.40
C GLU A 58 -7.65 -13.18 0.26
N MET A 59 -7.53 -14.27 -0.50
CA MET A 59 -6.97 -15.54 -0.02
C MET A 59 -5.43 -15.58 -0.02
N GLN A 60 -4.75 -14.58 -0.59
CA GLN A 60 -3.29 -14.54 -0.53
C GLN A 60 -2.83 -14.37 0.91
N GLN A 61 -1.96 -15.27 1.37
CA GLN A 61 -1.37 -15.17 2.69
C GLN A 61 -0.43 -13.96 2.78
N LYS A 62 -0.38 -13.35 3.97
CA LYS A 62 0.57 -12.27 4.24
C LYS A 62 2.01 -12.80 4.06
N PRO A 63 2.86 -12.11 3.27
CA PRO A 63 4.23 -12.56 3.05
C PRO A 63 5.06 -12.46 4.35
N LEU A 64 5.95 -13.42 4.57
CA LEU A 64 7.05 -13.27 5.52
C LEU A 64 8.10 -12.34 4.90
N GLY A 65 8.11 -11.06 5.29
CA GLY A 65 9.10 -10.07 4.84
C GLY A 65 8.47 -8.84 4.18
N LYS A 66 9.23 -8.16 3.31
CA LYS A 66 8.75 -6.96 2.60
C LYS A 66 7.57 -7.31 1.71
N PRO A 67 6.38 -6.69 1.91
CA PRO A 67 5.26 -6.90 1.01
C PRO A 67 5.59 -6.39 -0.39
N GLN A 68 5.29 -7.18 -1.41
CA GLN A 68 5.43 -6.79 -2.83
C GLN A 68 4.12 -7.06 -3.58
N PRO A 69 3.09 -6.22 -3.38
CA PRO A 69 1.83 -6.37 -4.09
C PRO A 69 2.00 -6.15 -5.60
N ASP A 70 1.31 -6.94 -6.42
CA ASP A 70 1.19 -6.66 -7.86
C ASP A 70 0.17 -5.55 -8.09
N TYR A 71 0.63 -4.30 -7.91
CA TYR A 71 -0.20 -3.12 -8.14
C TYR A 71 -0.74 -3.02 -9.57
N ARG A 72 0.00 -3.55 -10.55
CA ARG A 72 -0.45 -3.52 -11.95
C ARG A 72 -1.62 -4.47 -12.15
N GLY A 73 -1.50 -5.70 -11.67
CA GLY A 73 -2.59 -6.68 -11.67
C GLY A 73 -3.81 -6.19 -10.91
N LEU A 74 -3.63 -5.62 -9.70
CA LEU A 74 -4.71 -5.03 -8.91
C LEU A 74 -5.45 -3.92 -9.67
N HIS A 75 -4.70 -3.00 -10.27
CA HIS A 75 -5.27 -1.89 -11.05
C HIS A 75 -5.98 -2.38 -12.32
N ASP A 76 -5.42 -3.38 -13.01
CA ASP A 76 -6.04 -3.96 -14.20
C ASP A 76 -7.35 -4.68 -13.83
N ILE A 77 -7.41 -5.43 -12.72
CA ILE A 77 -8.66 -6.03 -12.22
C ILE A 77 -9.67 -4.93 -11.85
N ALA A 78 -9.24 -3.85 -11.21
CA ALA A 78 -10.11 -2.74 -10.84
C ALA A 78 -10.75 -2.07 -12.07
N ARG A 79 -9.98 -1.87 -13.13
CA ARG A 79 -10.51 -1.34 -14.41
C ARG A 79 -11.62 -2.23 -14.97
N HIS A 80 -11.42 -3.54 -14.98
CA HIS A 80 -12.44 -4.48 -15.48
C HIS A 80 -13.66 -4.53 -14.55
N ALA A 81 -13.48 -4.46 -13.23
CA ALA A 81 -14.57 -4.41 -12.27
C ALA A 81 -15.45 -3.17 -12.47
N ILE A 82 -14.83 -2.00 -12.66
CA ILE A 82 -15.53 -0.73 -12.96
C ILE A 82 -16.34 -0.87 -14.26
N HIS A 83 -15.73 -1.38 -15.33
CA HIS A 83 -16.41 -1.56 -16.61
C HIS A 83 -17.59 -2.54 -16.53
N VAL A 84 -17.46 -3.64 -15.79
CA VAL A 84 -18.58 -4.59 -15.55
C VAL A 84 -19.69 -3.92 -14.76
N THR A 85 -19.37 -3.15 -13.70
CA THR A 85 -20.36 -2.39 -12.93
C THR A 85 -21.10 -1.38 -13.81
N GLU A 86 -20.38 -0.63 -14.64
CA GLU A 86 -20.95 0.35 -15.57
C GLU A 86 -21.91 -0.34 -16.56
N THR A 87 -21.45 -1.42 -17.20
CA THR A 87 -22.25 -2.15 -18.18
C THR A 87 -23.54 -2.69 -17.56
N VAL A 88 -23.48 -3.29 -16.37
CA VAL A 88 -24.67 -3.80 -15.67
C VAL A 88 -25.60 -2.66 -15.25
N ALA A 89 -25.06 -1.53 -14.78
CA ALA A 89 -25.86 -0.36 -14.42
C ALA A 89 -26.62 0.22 -15.62
N VAL A 90 -25.98 0.30 -16.78
CA VAL A 90 -26.64 0.72 -18.03
C VAL A 90 -27.75 -0.26 -18.39
N ASN A 91 -27.51 -1.56 -18.32
CA ASN A 91 -28.53 -2.57 -18.67
C ASN A 91 -29.75 -2.53 -17.72
N VAL A 92 -29.54 -2.29 -16.42
CA VAL A 92 -30.65 -2.05 -15.47
C VAL A 92 -31.49 -0.85 -15.89
N GLN A 93 -30.84 0.28 -16.22
CA GLN A 93 -31.54 1.49 -16.66
C GLN A 93 -32.28 1.27 -17.99
N THR A 94 -31.64 0.61 -18.96
CA THR A 94 -32.26 0.29 -20.26
C THR A 94 -33.50 -0.57 -20.06
N LEU A 95 -33.42 -1.62 -19.24
CA LEU A 95 -34.57 -2.49 -19.00
C LEU A 95 -35.69 -1.79 -18.23
N GLU A 96 -35.35 -0.89 -17.30
CA GLU A 96 -36.34 -0.05 -16.63
C GLU A 96 -37.07 0.88 -17.63
N HIS A 97 -36.35 1.46 -18.59
CA HIS A 97 -36.97 2.26 -19.64
C HIS A 97 -37.85 1.45 -20.58
N ILE A 98 -37.42 0.24 -20.96
CA ILE A 98 -38.22 -0.70 -21.77
C ILE A 98 -39.52 -1.06 -21.03
N LEU A 99 -39.43 -1.37 -19.73
CA LEU A 99 -40.59 -1.73 -18.92
C LEU A 99 -41.59 -0.57 -18.79
N ARG A 100 -41.11 0.65 -18.53
CA ARG A 100 -41.96 1.85 -18.52
C ARG A 100 -42.60 2.14 -19.88
N GLN A 101 -41.90 1.87 -20.97
CA GLN A 101 -42.46 2.01 -22.32
C GLN A 101 -43.55 0.96 -22.59
N HIS A 102 -43.34 -0.28 -22.17
CA HIS A 102 -44.32 -1.35 -22.28
C HIS A 102 -45.62 -1.07 -21.48
N GLU A 103 -45.51 -0.49 -20.29
CA GLU A 103 -46.67 -0.05 -19.49
C GLU A 103 -47.51 1.02 -20.22
N ARG A 104 -46.83 1.97 -20.86
CA ARG A 104 -47.47 3.07 -21.59
C ARG A 104 -48.01 2.64 -22.94
N ASN A 105 -47.37 1.67 -23.60
CA ASN A 105 -47.80 1.19 -24.90
C ASN A 105 -49.07 0.36 -24.74
N THR A 106 -50.16 0.82 -25.35
CA THR A 106 -51.42 0.10 -25.38
C THR A 106 -51.74 -0.23 -26.82
N ILE A 107 -51.76 -1.52 -27.15
CA ILE A 107 -52.08 -2.01 -28.48
C ILE A 107 -53.56 -2.43 -28.50
N PRO A 108 -54.37 -1.91 -29.45
CA PRO A 108 -55.75 -2.31 -29.59
C PRO A 108 -55.87 -3.83 -29.80
N ASN A 109 -56.82 -4.48 -29.10
CA ASN A 109 -57.08 -5.92 -29.18
C ASN A 109 -55.92 -6.84 -28.78
N GLN A 110 -54.93 -6.33 -28.02
CA GLN A 110 -53.86 -7.18 -27.49
C GLN A 110 -54.39 -8.11 -26.39
N PRO A 111 -54.06 -9.43 -26.43
CA PRO A 111 -54.41 -10.35 -25.36
C PRO A 111 -53.81 -9.90 -24.02
N PHE A 112 -54.66 -9.76 -22.99
CA PHE A 112 -54.24 -9.34 -21.67
C PHE A 112 -53.21 -10.30 -21.05
N GLU A 113 -53.43 -11.61 -21.20
CA GLU A 113 -52.56 -12.66 -20.66
C GLU A 113 -51.14 -12.55 -21.25
N THR A 114 -51.02 -12.42 -22.57
CA THR A 114 -49.71 -12.28 -23.23
C THR A 114 -48.99 -11.01 -22.79
N ARG A 115 -49.70 -9.87 -22.75
CA ARG A 115 -49.12 -8.60 -22.29
C ARG A 115 -48.63 -8.71 -20.83
N GLN A 116 -49.43 -9.34 -19.98
CA GLN A 116 -49.09 -9.55 -18.57
C GLN A 116 -47.87 -10.46 -18.42
N GLU A 117 -47.78 -11.52 -19.21
CA GLU A 117 -46.64 -12.45 -19.17
C GLU A 117 -45.34 -11.79 -19.63
N VAL A 118 -45.37 -11.05 -20.75
CA VAL A 118 -44.20 -10.28 -21.23
C VAL A 118 -43.79 -9.23 -20.19
N HIS A 119 -44.75 -8.51 -19.61
CA HIS A 119 -44.46 -7.55 -18.54
C HIS A 119 -43.80 -8.22 -17.33
N SER A 120 -44.35 -9.33 -16.85
CA SER A 120 -43.82 -10.06 -15.70
C SER A 120 -42.41 -10.59 -15.96
N ARG A 121 -42.11 -11.07 -17.17
CA ARG A 121 -40.74 -11.50 -17.55
C ARG A 121 -39.76 -10.34 -17.59
N LEU A 122 -40.14 -9.19 -18.16
CA LEU A 122 -39.30 -7.99 -18.15
C LEU A 122 -39.05 -7.47 -16.73
N ALA A 123 -40.09 -7.47 -15.88
CA ALA A 123 -39.98 -7.07 -14.47
C ALA A 123 -39.07 -8.00 -13.67
N PHE A 124 -39.15 -9.30 -13.94
CA PHE A 124 -38.24 -10.30 -13.37
C PHE A 124 -36.79 -10.00 -13.75
N PHE A 125 -36.48 -9.81 -15.04
CA PHE A 125 -35.12 -9.49 -15.47
C PHE A 125 -34.62 -8.15 -14.90
N GLN A 126 -35.50 -7.15 -14.76
CA GLN A 126 -35.14 -5.87 -14.14
C GLN A 126 -34.71 -6.06 -12.69
N SER A 127 -35.46 -6.87 -11.93
CA SER A 127 -35.15 -7.18 -10.54
C SER A 127 -33.88 -8.01 -10.42
N TYR A 128 -33.72 -8.99 -11.31
CA TYR A 128 -32.54 -9.86 -11.36
C TYR A 128 -31.26 -9.07 -11.67
N LEU A 129 -31.27 -8.23 -12.71
CA LEU A 129 -30.14 -7.36 -13.07
C LEU A 129 -29.83 -6.34 -11.97
N SER A 130 -30.84 -5.83 -11.27
CA SER A 130 -30.64 -4.95 -10.11
C SER A 130 -29.88 -5.68 -8.99
N GLY A 131 -30.23 -6.93 -8.70
CA GLY A 131 -29.48 -7.77 -7.76
C GLY A 131 -28.05 -8.05 -8.22
N LEU A 132 -27.84 -8.26 -9.53
CA LEU A 132 -26.49 -8.38 -10.09
C LEU A 132 -25.67 -7.09 -9.95
N ARG A 133 -26.27 -5.93 -10.18
CA ARG A 133 -25.64 -4.61 -9.98
C ARG A 133 -25.16 -4.44 -8.54
N ASP A 134 -25.98 -4.81 -7.56
CA ASP A 134 -25.58 -4.72 -6.15
C ASP A 134 -24.38 -5.62 -5.85
N ARG A 135 -24.28 -6.80 -6.48
CA ARG A 135 -23.10 -7.67 -6.39
C ARG A 135 -21.86 -7.03 -7.02
N THR A 136 -21.99 -6.34 -8.16
CA THR A 136 -20.83 -5.68 -8.78
C THR A 136 -20.29 -4.57 -7.88
N VAL A 137 -21.18 -3.75 -7.30
CA VAL A 137 -20.82 -2.71 -6.33
C VAL A 137 -20.15 -3.30 -5.08
N SER A 138 -20.65 -4.43 -4.58
CA SER A 138 -20.03 -5.14 -3.46
C SER A 138 -18.61 -5.64 -3.80
N ASN A 139 -18.43 -6.24 -4.98
CA ASN A 139 -17.12 -6.71 -5.44
C ASN A 139 -16.13 -5.56 -5.65
N GLU A 140 -16.58 -4.42 -6.17
CA GLU A 140 -15.75 -3.22 -6.32
C GLU A 140 -15.26 -2.70 -4.96
N LYS A 141 -16.15 -2.60 -3.96
CA LYS A 141 -15.79 -2.17 -2.60
C LYS A 141 -14.78 -3.13 -1.95
N ARG A 142 -14.96 -4.44 -2.13
CA ARG A 142 -14.02 -5.45 -1.64
C ARG A 142 -12.64 -5.28 -2.28
N LEU A 143 -12.59 -5.10 -3.60
CA LEU A 143 -11.34 -4.85 -4.31
C LEU A 143 -10.65 -3.55 -3.86
N GLN A 144 -11.41 -2.47 -3.64
CA GLN A 144 -10.88 -1.22 -3.11
C GLN A 144 -10.26 -1.40 -1.71
N ASN A 145 -10.90 -2.20 -0.85
CA ASN A 145 -10.37 -2.52 0.47
C ASN A 145 -9.04 -3.29 0.36
N GLU A 146 -8.95 -4.28 -0.52
CA GLU A 146 -7.70 -5.02 -0.77
C GLU A 146 -6.58 -4.14 -1.31
N VAL A 147 -6.89 -3.22 -2.24
CA VAL A 147 -5.91 -2.24 -2.73
C VAL A 147 -5.40 -1.36 -1.60
N GLN A 148 -6.30 -0.85 -0.74
CA GLN A 148 -5.91 -0.03 0.40
C GLN A 148 -5.07 -0.81 1.42
N LEU A 149 -5.44 -2.08 1.68
CA LEU A 149 -4.69 -2.97 2.56
C LEU A 149 -3.27 -3.19 2.02
N ALA A 150 -3.12 -3.43 0.72
CA ALA A 150 -1.81 -3.59 0.06
C ALA A 150 -0.91 -2.37 0.27
N PHE A 151 -1.42 -1.16 0.04
CA PHE A 151 -0.66 0.07 0.30
C PHE A 151 -0.29 0.23 1.77
N ASN A 152 -1.24 -0.02 2.68
CA ASN A 152 -1.01 0.09 4.12
C ASN A 152 0.06 -0.89 4.60
N MET A 153 0.08 -2.13 4.08
CA MET A 153 1.10 -3.12 4.42
C MET A 153 2.50 -2.69 3.99
N VAL A 154 2.66 -2.15 2.77
CA VAL A 154 3.95 -1.64 2.31
C VAL A 154 4.39 -0.43 3.14
N ALA A 155 3.48 0.52 3.38
CA ALA A 155 3.77 1.69 4.19
C ALA A 155 4.18 1.32 5.63
N GLN A 156 3.49 0.36 6.24
CA GLN A 156 3.82 -0.14 7.58
C GLN A 156 5.20 -0.81 7.61
N HIS A 157 5.55 -1.60 6.59
CA HIS A 157 6.85 -2.24 6.50
C HIS A 157 7.99 -1.23 6.29
N ASP A 158 7.81 -0.26 5.37
CA ASP A 158 8.80 0.77 5.11
C ASP A 158 8.96 1.71 6.32
N ALA A 159 7.88 2.00 7.05
CA ALA A 159 7.94 2.72 8.33
C ALA A 159 8.74 1.95 9.38
N GLY A 160 8.49 0.64 9.52
CA GLY A 160 9.28 -0.23 10.41
C GLY A 160 10.77 -0.23 10.07
N THR A 161 11.09 -0.40 8.78
CA THR A 161 12.47 -0.35 8.28
C THR A 161 13.13 1.01 8.55
N THR A 162 12.39 2.11 8.37
CA THR A 162 12.88 3.47 8.65
C THR A 162 13.18 3.66 10.14
N VAL A 163 12.35 3.10 11.03
CA VAL A 163 12.59 3.12 12.48
C VAL A 163 13.86 2.34 12.83
N GLU A 164 14.07 1.16 12.23
CA GLU A 164 15.28 0.37 12.43
C GLU A 164 16.54 1.09 11.93
N ILE A 165 16.49 1.68 10.74
CA ILE A 165 17.57 2.51 10.19
C ILE A 165 17.86 3.69 11.13
N SER A 166 16.82 4.38 11.61
CA SER A 166 16.96 5.52 12.52
C SER A 166 17.60 5.11 13.85
N ARG A 167 17.25 3.93 14.36
CA ARG A 167 17.86 3.36 15.57
C ARG A 167 19.32 3.01 15.35
N ALA A 168 19.66 2.37 14.22
CA ALA A 168 21.03 2.07 13.85
C ALA A 168 21.87 3.35 13.68
N ALA A 169 21.34 4.35 12.96
CA ALA A 169 21.99 5.64 12.77
C ALA A 169 22.17 6.42 14.10
N ARG A 170 21.23 6.31 15.04
CA ARG A 170 21.38 6.89 16.38
C ARG A 170 22.51 6.22 17.16
N SER A 171 22.64 4.89 17.08
CA SER A 171 23.76 4.17 17.70
C SER A 171 25.11 4.52 17.06
N ASP A 172 25.13 4.62 15.73
CA ASP A 172 26.33 5.04 14.99
C ASP A 172 26.75 6.48 15.35
N SER A 173 25.77 7.39 15.46
CA SER A 173 26.02 8.77 15.91
C SER A 173 26.62 8.84 17.31
N ALA A 174 26.23 7.96 18.23
CA ALA A 174 26.84 7.88 19.55
C ALA A 174 28.32 7.47 19.46
N THR A 175 28.63 6.48 18.62
CA THR A 175 30.02 6.04 18.35
C THR A 175 30.84 7.17 17.72
N MET A 176 30.29 7.88 16.74
CA MET A 176 30.95 9.01 16.09
C MET A 176 31.26 10.14 17.08
N LYS A 177 30.34 10.44 18.01
CA LYS A 177 30.57 11.40 19.10
C LYS A 177 31.73 10.96 19.99
N THR A 178 31.85 9.68 20.32
CA THR A 178 32.96 9.16 21.13
C THR A 178 34.30 9.27 20.41
N ILE A 179 34.36 8.92 19.11
CA ILE A 179 35.60 9.07 18.32
C ILE A 179 35.99 10.55 18.23
N ALA A 180 35.04 11.44 17.94
CA ALA A 180 35.29 12.88 17.90
C ALA A 180 35.85 13.38 19.25
N PHE A 181 35.28 12.96 20.37
CA PHE A 181 35.79 13.28 21.70
C PHE A 181 37.24 12.82 21.93
N ILE A 182 37.56 11.58 21.54
CA ILE A 182 38.93 11.04 21.64
C ILE A 182 39.88 11.90 20.80
N THR A 183 39.56 12.14 19.52
CA THR A 183 40.42 12.94 18.63
C THR A 183 40.65 14.37 19.16
N LEU A 184 39.60 15.03 19.66
CA LEU A 184 39.69 16.38 20.22
C LEU A 184 40.57 16.42 21.48
N THR A 185 40.56 15.35 22.28
CA THR A 185 41.35 15.26 23.52
C THR A 185 42.84 15.01 23.23
N PHE A 186 43.17 14.19 22.23
CA PHE A 186 44.55 13.83 21.91
C PHE A 186 45.26 14.78 20.94
N LEU A 187 44.52 15.50 20.09
CA LEU A 187 45.11 16.37 19.07
C LEU A 187 45.96 17.53 19.64
N PRO A 188 45.54 18.26 20.69
CA PRO A 188 46.34 19.37 21.24
C PRO A 188 47.66 18.90 21.88
N PRO A 189 47.70 17.85 22.73
CA PRO A 189 48.96 17.30 23.24
C PRO A 189 49.91 16.82 22.14
N THR A 190 49.38 16.14 21.12
CA THR A 190 50.19 15.66 20.00
C THR A 190 50.82 16.83 19.23
N PHE A 191 50.06 17.89 18.95
CA PHE A 191 50.59 19.10 18.31
C PHE A 191 51.72 19.73 19.12
N ILE A 192 51.51 19.91 20.43
CA ILE A 192 52.52 20.43 21.35
C ILE A 192 53.77 19.54 21.36
N CYS A 193 53.60 18.22 21.43
CA CYS A 193 54.69 17.25 21.38
C CYS A 193 55.53 17.40 20.10
N THR A 194 54.88 17.54 18.93
CA THR A 194 55.61 17.73 17.66
C THR A 194 56.40 19.05 17.60
N LEU A 195 55.82 20.16 18.08
CA LEU A 195 56.52 21.45 18.14
C LEU A 195 57.76 21.38 19.03
N PHE A 196 57.63 20.76 20.21
CA PHE A 196 58.75 20.63 21.14
C PHE A 196 59.77 19.58 20.69
N SER A 197 59.35 18.50 20.02
CA SER A 197 60.27 17.49 19.46
C SER A 197 61.21 18.07 18.41
N MET A 198 60.80 19.08 17.64
CA MET A 198 61.71 19.75 16.69
C MET A 198 62.73 20.67 17.38
N SER A 199 62.46 21.13 18.61
CA SER A 199 63.26 22.15 19.28
C SER A 199 64.13 21.62 20.43
N PHE A 200 63.87 20.41 20.93
CA PHE A 200 64.52 19.87 22.13
C PHE A 200 65.67 18.87 21.87
N PHE A 201 65.78 18.31 20.67
CA PHE A 201 66.91 17.45 20.30
C PHE A 201 68.00 18.29 19.66
N ASP A 202 69.02 18.64 20.44
CA ASP A 202 70.25 19.26 19.96
C ASP A 202 71.28 18.16 19.66
N PHE A 203 71.52 17.88 18.37
CA PHE A 203 72.54 16.92 17.92
C PHE A 203 73.92 17.61 17.86
N GLY A 204 74.45 17.96 19.03
CA GLY A 204 75.80 18.50 19.15
C GLY A 204 76.85 17.44 18.84
N ALA A 205 77.72 17.71 17.87
CA ALA A 205 78.68 16.75 17.28
C ALA A 205 79.84 16.29 18.18
N ASP A 206 79.92 16.68 19.46
CA ASP A 206 81.17 16.56 20.24
C ASP A 206 81.09 15.77 21.57
N SER A 207 80.02 15.04 21.85
CA SER A 207 80.09 14.03 22.93
C SER A 207 79.08 12.91 22.72
N GLY A 208 79.57 11.66 22.72
CA GLY A 208 78.82 10.45 22.41
C GLY A 208 77.78 10.02 23.48
N GLY A 209 76.99 10.96 24.01
CA GLY A 209 75.95 10.70 25.00
C GLY A 209 74.63 11.36 24.60
N TRP A 210 73.56 10.57 24.59
CA TRP A 210 72.19 11.04 24.35
C TRP A 210 71.80 12.05 25.45
N SER A 211 71.89 13.36 25.18
CA SER A 211 71.61 14.42 26.17
C SER A 211 70.18 14.92 26.03
N VAL A 212 69.33 14.58 27.00
CA VAL A 212 67.97 15.13 27.12
C VAL A 212 68.05 16.51 27.79
N SER A 213 67.57 17.56 27.13
CA SER A 213 67.60 18.94 27.66
C SER A 213 66.75 19.10 28.93
N SER A 214 67.28 19.80 29.95
CA SER A 214 66.65 19.92 31.29
C SER A 214 65.35 20.74 31.33
N LYS A 215 64.93 21.33 30.20
CA LYS A 215 63.69 22.14 30.09
C LYS A 215 62.42 21.33 29.81
N ILE A 216 62.47 19.99 29.87
CA ILE A 216 61.33 19.10 29.59
C ILE A 216 60.09 19.39 30.48
N TRP A 217 60.27 20.07 31.61
CA TRP A 217 59.16 20.48 32.48
C TRP A 217 58.20 21.48 31.80
N ILE A 218 58.67 22.31 30.87
CA ILE A 218 57.83 23.27 30.11
C ILE A 218 56.77 22.57 29.24
N TYR A 219 57.05 21.36 28.76
CA TYR A 219 56.06 20.54 28.05
C TYR A 219 54.84 20.27 28.93
N TRP A 220 55.05 19.83 30.18
CA TRP A 220 53.95 19.52 31.11
C TRP A 220 53.15 20.76 31.50
N VAL A 221 53.82 21.90 31.68
CA VAL A 221 53.18 23.18 32.02
C VAL A 221 52.24 23.67 30.92
N ILE A 222 52.50 23.35 29.66
CA ILE A 222 51.67 23.80 28.52
C ILE A 222 50.67 22.72 28.11
N ALA A 223 51.08 21.45 28.08
CA ALA A 223 50.24 20.34 27.65
C ALA A 223 49.03 20.11 28.57
N ILE A 224 49.23 20.12 29.90
CA ILE A 224 48.15 19.88 30.87
C ILE A 224 47.01 20.93 30.75
N PRO A 225 47.28 22.25 30.81
CA PRO A 225 46.20 23.23 30.75
C PRO A 225 45.50 23.27 29.39
N ILE A 226 46.21 23.03 28.28
CA ILE A 226 45.57 22.95 26.97
C ILE A 226 44.63 21.75 26.89
N THR A 227 45.05 20.58 27.41
CA THR A 227 44.20 19.37 27.48
C THR A 227 42.98 19.61 28.37
N ALA A 228 43.18 20.22 29.54
CA ALA A 228 42.10 20.58 30.45
C ALA A 228 41.12 21.57 29.81
N ALA A 229 41.62 22.58 29.09
CA ALA A 229 40.79 23.53 28.37
C ALA A 229 39.96 22.85 27.27
N THR A 230 40.52 21.87 26.53
CA THR A 230 39.76 21.13 25.50
C THR A 230 38.68 20.25 26.11
N ALA A 231 38.99 19.55 27.21
CA ALA A 231 38.02 18.73 27.93
C ALA A 231 36.89 19.57 28.55
N LEU A 232 37.21 20.72 29.15
CA LEU A 232 36.23 21.66 29.69
C LEU A 232 35.35 22.24 28.59
N LEU A 233 35.92 22.63 27.45
CA LEU A 233 35.17 23.21 26.34
C LEU A 233 34.19 22.20 25.75
N TRP A 234 34.58 20.91 25.65
CA TRP A 234 33.67 19.83 25.30
C TRP A 234 32.55 19.65 26.34
N TYR A 235 32.90 19.57 27.62
CA TYR A 235 31.92 19.42 28.71
C TYR A 235 30.88 20.54 28.69
N PHE A 236 31.33 21.80 28.61
CA PHE A 236 30.45 22.96 28.50
C PHE A 236 29.61 22.93 27.22
N TRP A 237 30.17 22.54 26.07
CA TRP A 237 29.41 22.43 24.83
C TRP A 237 28.30 21.38 24.94
N THR A 238 28.60 20.19 25.48
CA THR A 238 27.58 19.13 25.69
C THR A 238 26.52 19.50 26.71
N MET A 239 26.85 20.36 27.69
CA MET A 239 25.90 20.83 28.70
C MET A 239 25.02 21.99 28.18
N ILE A 240 25.58 22.89 27.35
CA ILE A 240 24.88 24.05 26.77
C ILE A 240 24.01 23.65 25.57
N PHE A 241 24.49 22.70 24.77
CA PHE A 241 23.71 22.03 23.74
C PHE A 241 23.43 20.61 24.20
N PRO A 242 22.55 20.42 25.21
CA PRO A 242 22.07 19.08 25.51
C PRO A 242 21.39 18.60 24.24
N TYR A 243 22.03 17.68 23.54
CA TYR A 243 21.36 16.91 22.50
C TYR A 243 20.19 16.26 23.21
N LYS A 244 18.99 16.78 22.97
CA LYS A 244 17.75 16.20 23.47
C LYS A 244 17.67 14.83 22.81
N SER A 245 18.21 13.81 23.48
CA SER A 245 17.80 12.45 23.25
C SER A 245 16.31 12.46 23.48
N SER A 246 15.54 12.34 22.41
CA SER A 246 14.14 11.94 22.48
C SER A 246 14.15 10.55 23.13
N GLU A 247 14.04 10.58 24.45
CA GLU A 247 13.94 9.47 25.37
C GLU A 247 12.75 9.81 26.26
N GLU A 248 11.57 9.76 25.64
CA GLU A 248 10.25 9.64 26.26
C GLU A 248 9.19 9.63 25.14
N SER A 249 8.95 8.45 24.56
CA SER A 249 7.66 8.03 23.95
C SER A 249 7.79 6.60 23.41
N GLY A 250 8.31 5.68 24.22
CA GLY A 250 8.39 4.24 23.90
C GLY A 250 7.89 3.32 24.99
N THR A 251 7.55 3.85 26.17
CA THR A 251 7.03 3.07 27.29
C THR A 251 5.58 3.47 27.57
N GLN A 252 4.68 3.28 26.60
CA GLN A 252 3.24 3.10 26.81
C GLN A 252 2.59 2.68 25.49
N ILE A 253 2.76 1.42 25.07
CA ILE A 253 1.69 0.63 24.44
C ILE A 253 1.92 -0.84 24.85
N GLU A 254 1.65 -1.14 26.12
CA GLU A 254 1.26 -2.47 26.57
C GLU A 254 0.07 -2.26 27.50
N CYS A 255 -1.13 -2.35 26.94
CA CYS A 255 -2.43 -2.71 27.52
C CYS A 255 -3.47 -2.69 26.40
#